data_AF-A0A1I8AXD2-F1
#
_entry.id   AF-A0A1I8AXD2-F1
#
_cell.length_a   1.000
_cell.length_b   1.000
_cell.length_c   1.000
_cell.angle_alpha   90.00
_cell.angle_beta   90.00
_cell.angle_gamma   90.00
#
_symmetry.space_group_name_H-M   'P 1'
#
loop_
_entity.id
_entity.type
_entity.pdbx_description
1 polymer ?
#
loop_
_entity_poly.entity_id
_entity_poly.type
_entity_poly.pdbx_seq_one_letter_code
_entity_poly.pdbx_strand_id
1 'polypeptide(L)'
;MLEEEIFTDCIFKVGGEVVKAHRCVLAQNNEVFKKMFGETGMVEAKNCEVIISDTTPECFHALLEYFYTGKINKDILEKHLDDIYAIAHKYQVETLKFECERYMSDLIGKTV
;
A
#
# COMPACT_ATOMS: atom_id res chain seq x y z
N MET A 1 -7.93 5.27 -13.75
CA MET A 1 -8.80 5.16 -12.54
C MET A 1 -8.09 5.65 -11.27
N LEU A 2 -6.97 5.05 -10.82
CA LEU A 2 -6.22 5.56 -9.65
C LEU A 2 -5.64 6.96 -9.92
N GLU A 3 -4.84 7.11 -10.98
CA GLU A 3 -4.19 8.39 -11.35
C GLU A 3 -5.17 9.53 -11.68
N GLU A 4 -6.31 9.19 -12.30
CA GLU A 4 -7.34 10.16 -12.68
C GLU A 4 -8.24 10.59 -11.50
N GLU A 5 -8.13 9.92 -10.35
CA GLU A 5 -8.96 10.13 -9.15
C GLU A 5 -10.49 10.11 -9.41
N ILE A 6 -10.93 9.40 -10.45
CA ILE A 6 -12.37 9.28 -10.78
C ILE A 6 -13.01 8.18 -9.96
N PHE A 7 -14.20 8.43 -9.41
CA PHE A 7 -14.98 7.48 -8.59
C PHE A 7 -14.33 7.04 -7.28
N THR A 8 -13.31 7.75 -6.79
CA THR A 8 -12.70 7.47 -5.49
C THR A 8 -13.68 7.69 -4.35
N ASP A 9 -13.72 6.76 -3.41
CA ASP A 9 -14.62 6.76 -2.25
C ASP A 9 -13.85 6.55 -0.92
N CYS A 10 -12.52 6.68 -0.95
CA CYS A 10 -11.65 6.67 0.22
C CYS A 10 -10.54 7.71 0.13
N ILE A 11 -10.16 8.26 1.28
CA ILE A 11 -9.11 9.26 1.47
C ILE A 11 -8.10 8.74 2.49
N PHE A 12 -6.82 8.76 2.10
CA PHE A 12 -5.69 8.50 2.96
C PHE A 12 -4.92 9.79 3.22
N LYS A 13 -4.63 10.07 4.49
CA LYS A 13 -3.77 11.18 4.91
C LYS A 13 -2.40 10.62 5.26
N VAL A 14 -1.41 10.82 4.41
CA VAL A 14 -0.06 10.23 4.53
C VAL A 14 0.96 11.34 4.56
N GLY A 15 1.73 11.50 5.64
CA GLY A 15 2.80 12.50 5.70
C GLY A 15 2.37 13.96 5.42
N GLY A 16 1.09 14.30 5.60
CA GLY A 16 0.52 15.61 5.27
C GLY A 16 -0.07 15.71 3.86
N GLU A 17 0.11 14.70 3.02
CA GLU A 17 -0.51 14.58 1.71
C GLU A 17 -1.86 13.85 1.76
N VAL A 18 -2.72 14.14 0.80
CA VAL A 18 -4.02 13.51 0.62
C VAL A 18 -3.96 12.61 -0.60
N VAL A 19 -4.22 11.32 -0.41
CA VAL A 19 -4.22 10.31 -1.47
C VAL A 19 -5.63 9.71 -1.55
N LYS A 20 -6.25 9.75 -2.73
CA LYS A 20 -7.59 9.19 -2.95
C LYS A 20 -7.52 7.80 -3.57
N ALA A 21 -8.43 6.92 -3.19
CA ALA A 21 -8.49 5.56 -3.72
C ALA A 21 -9.91 4.97 -3.68
N HIS A 22 -10.03 3.72 -4.13
CA HIS A 22 -11.27 2.96 -4.23
C HIS A 22 -11.32 1.86 -3.17
N ARG A 23 -12.32 1.92 -2.29
CA ARG A 23 -12.58 0.90 -1.27
C ARG A 23 -12.74 -0.47 -1.88
N CYS A 24 -13.47 -0.57 -2.98
CA CYS A 24 -13.76 -1.85 -3.63
C CYS A 24 -12.49 -2.53 -4.15
N VAL A 25 -11.58 -1.79 -4.79
CA VAL A 25 -10.30 -2.32 -5.29
C VAL A 25 -9.43 -2.78 -4.12
N LEU A 26 -9.31 -1.96 -3.08
CA LEU A 26 -8.50 -2.31 -1.91
C LEU A 26 -9.08 -3.50 -1.14
N ALA A 27 -10.39 -3.53 -0.89
CA ALA A 27 -11.05 -4.64 -0.19
C ALA A 27 -11.01 -5.96 -0.98
N GLN A 28 -11.02 -5.89 -2.31
CA GLN A 28 -10.88 -7.08 -3.15
C GLN A 28 -9.47 -7.67 -3.07
N ASN A 29 -8.45 -6.82 -3.05
CA ASN A 29 -7.05 -7.24 -3.13
C ASN A 29 -6.37 -7.39 -1.76
N ASN A 30 -7.05 -7.02 -0.66
CA ASN A 30 -6.43 -7.01 0.66
C ASN A 30 -7.44 -7.21 1.81
N GLU A 31 -7.22 -8.24 2.62
CA GLU A 31 -8.10 -8.57 3.75
C GLU A 31 -8.04 -7.54 4.89
N VAL A 32 -6.93 -6.81 5.08
CA VAL A 32 -6.85 -5.74 6.07
C VAL A 32 -7.80 -4.60 5.69
N PHE A 33 -7.75 -4.15 4.43
CA PHE A 33 -8.67 -3.14 3.91
C PHE A 33 -10.12 -3.62 3.86
N LYS A 34 -10.36 -4.89 3.52
CA LYS A 34 -11.70 -5.48 3.54
C LYS A 34 -12.33 -5.44 4.92
N LYS A 35 -11.57 -5.78 5.97
CA LYS A 35 -12.02 -5.68 7.37
C LYS A 35 -12.23 -4.21 7.75
N MET A 36 -11.24 -3.36 7.50
CA MET A 36 -11.30 -1.92 7.78
C MET A 36 -12.56 -1.25 7.22
N PHE A 37 -12.96 -1.60 5.99
CA PHE A 37 -14.12 -1.00 5.34
C PHE A 37 -15.44 -1.72 5.62
N GLY A 38 -15.40 -2.98 6.05
CA GLY A 38 -16.57 -3.82 6.32
C GLY A 38 -17.06 -3.79 7.76
N GLU A 39 -16.23 -3.35 8.71
CA GLU A 39 -16.60 -3.27 10.13
C GLU A 39 -17.59 -2.14 10.40
N THR A 40 -18.84 -2.51 10.70
CA THR A 40 -19.92 -1.56 10.96
C THR A 40 -19.67 -0.79 12.25
N GLY A 41 -19.70 0.54 12.16
CA GLY A 41 -19.59 1.43 13.32
C GLY A 41 -18.26 2.17 13.46
N MET A 42 -17.22 1.78 12.73
CA MET A 42 -15.95 2.51 12.67
C MET A 42 -16.06 3.79 11.82
N VAL A 43 -15.28 4.82 12.16
CA VAL A 43 -15.27 6.10 11.43
C VAL A 43 -14.74 5.89 10.01
N GLU A 44 -13.76 5.01 9.88
CA GLU A 44 -13.15 4.54 8.65
C GLU A 44 -14.19 3.87 7.73
N ALA A 45 -15.12 3.11 8.28
CA ALA A 45 -16.17 2.48 7.48
C ALA A 45 -17.23 3.49 6.98
N LYS A 46 -17.48 4.57 7.74
CA LYS A 46 -18.49 5.61 7.43
C LYS A 46 -17.99 6.68 6.47
N ASN A 47 -16.81 7.23 6.72
CA ASN A 47 -16.25 8.36 5.96
C ASN A 47 -15.06 7.97 5.09
N CYS A 48 -14.49 6.77 5.30
CA CYS A 48 -13.27 6.29 4.65
C CYS A 48 -12.16 7.32 4.61
N GLU A 49 -11.93 7.98 5.75
CA GLU A 49 -10.75 8.80 5.96
C GLU A 49 -9.80 8.06 6.89
N VAL A 50 -8.61 7.72 6.40
CA VAL A 50 -7.63 6.91 7.12
C VAL A 50 -6.33 7.68 7.25
N ILE A 51 -5.81 7.79 8.46
CA ILE A 51 -4.52 8.44 8.73
C ILE A 51 -3.41 7.38 8.69
N ILE A 52 -2.40 7.63 7.87
CA ILE A 52 -1.22 6.78 7.72
C ILE A 52 -0.02 7.56 8.24
N SER A 53 0.54 7.11 9.36
CA SER A 53 1.62 7.81 10.07
C SER A 53 2.96 7.10 10.03
N ASP A 54 3.00 5.89 9.47
CA ASP A 54 4.13 4.96 9.56
C ASP A 54 4.78 4.66 8.20
N THR A 55 4.52 5.49 7.20
CA THR A 55 5.23 5.44 5.91
C THR A 55 5.20 6.80 5.22
N THR A 56 5.97 6.93 4.14
CA THR A 56 6.01 8.13 3.31
C THR A 56 4.89 8.10 2.25
N PRO A 57 4.47 9.26 1.71
CA PRO A 57 3.52 9.32 0.61
C PRO A 57 3.96 8.49 -0.61
N GLU A 58 5.25 8.54 -0.96
CA GLU A 58 5.84 7.81 -2.08
C GLU A 58 5.70 6.28 -1.89
N CYS A 59 6.05 5.77 -0.71
CA CYS A 59 5.92 4.34 -0.40
C CYS A 59 4.45 3.88 -0.34
N PHE A 60 3.57 4.70 0.22
CA PHE A 60 2.14 4.39 0.26
C PHE A 60 1.51 4.40 -1.14
N HIS A 61 1.92 5.33 -2.00
CA HIS A 61 1.47 5.38 -3.39
C HIS A 61 1.89 4.12 -4.14
N ALA A 62 3.13 3.67 -3.96
CA ALA A 62 3.62 2.43 -4.57
C ALA A 62 2.85 1.18 -4.08
N LEU A 63 2.48 1.13 -2.79
CA LEU A 63 1.60 0.09 -2.25
C LEU A 63 0.21 0.14 -2.88
N LEU A 64 -0.37 1.34 -3.07
CA LEU A 64 -1.64 1.49 -3.77
C LEU A 64 -1.53 1.01 -5.21
N GLU A 65 -0.55 1.47 -5.98
CA GLU A 65 -0.32 1.00 -7.35
C GLU A 65 -0.22 -0.53 -7.43
N TYR A 66 0.43 -1.16 -6.43
CA TYR A 66 0.50 -2.61 -6.33
C TYR A 66 -0.90 -3.25 -6.21
N PHE A 67 -1.81 -2.69 -5.40
CA PHE A 67 -3.19 -3.19 -5.33
C PHE A 67 -3.98 -3.04 -6.64
N TYR A 68 -3.64 -2.08 -7.50
CA TYR A 68 -4.34 -1.89 -8.78
C TYR A 68 -3.72 -2.71 -9.91
N THR A 69 -2.41 -2.94 -9.86
CA THR A 69 -1.66 -3.48 -11.02
C THR A 69 -1.01 -4.83 -10.76
N GLY A 70 -0.87 -5.22 -9.49
CA GLY A 70 -0.11 -6.39 -9.06
C GLY A 70 1.41 -6.25 -9.29
N LYS A 71 1.91 -5.03 -9.51
CA LYS A 71 3.31 -4.75 -9.82
C LYS A 71 3.84 -3.61 -8.95
N ILE A 72 5.11 -3.69 -8.60
CA ILE A 72 5.85 -2.63 -7.92
C ILE A 72 6.85 -1.99 -8.90
N ASN A 73 6.98 -0.67 -8.87
CA ASN A 73 8.03 0.03 -9.60
C ASN A 73 9.39 -0.38 -9.02
N LYS A 74 10.29 -0.87 -9.87
CA LYS A 74 11.61 -1.34 -9.42
C LYS A 74 12.43 -0.23 -8.78
N ASP A 75 12.51 0.94 -9.40
CA ASP A 75 13.31 2.06 -8.87
C ASP A 75 12.84 2.49 -7.48
N ILE A 76 11.51 2.48 -7.25
CA ILE A 76 10.93 2.74 -5.92
C ILE A 76 11.29 1.62 -4.94
N LEU A 77 11.17 0.36 -5.36
CA LEU A 77 11.55 -0.79 -4.53
C LEU A 77 13.03 -0.75 -4.14
N GLU A 78 13.94 -0.42 -5.06
CA GLU A 78 15.39 -0.36 -4.76
C GLU A 78 15.68 0.79 -3.79
N LYS A 79 15.04 1.95 -3.97
CA LYS A 79 15.26 3.15 -3.17
C LYS A 79 14.64 3.06 -1.76
N HIS A 80 13.52 2.35 -1.63
CA HIS A 80 12.69 2.31 -0.41
C HIS A 80 12.45 0.88 0.11
N LEU A 81 13.37 -0.05 -0.15
CA LEU A 81 13.20 -1.48 0.13
C LEU A 81 12.69 -1.78 1.55
N ASP A 82 13.30 -1.17 2.57
CA ASP A 82 12.95 -1.39 3.97
C ASP A 82 11.54 -0.87 4.30
N ASP A 83 11.18 0.31 3.80
CA ASP A 83 9.87 0.92 4.02
C ASP A 83 8.76 0.14 3.29
N ILE A 84 9.02 -0.26 2.04
CA ILE A 84 8.09 -1.09 1.24
C ILE A 84 7.89 -2.45 1.90
N TYR A 85 8.95 -3.08 2.41
CA TYR A 85 8.85 -4.31 3.19
C TYR A 85 8.00 -4.12 4.45
N ALA A 86 8.26 -3.05 5.21
CA ALA A 86 7.54 -2.75 6.46
C ALA A 86 6.03 -2.58 6.22
N ILE A 87 5.64 -1.80 5.19
CA ILE A 87 4.22 -1.62 4.88
C ILE A 87 3.61 -2.88 4.26
N ALA A 88 4.33 -3.63 3.42
CA ALA A 88 3.83 -4.90 2.87
C ALA A 88 3.55 -5.89 3.99
N HIS A 89 4.43 -5.96 5.00
CA HIS A 89 4.22 -6.78 6.18
C HIS A 89 3.03 -6.29 7.02
N LYS A 90 2.93 -4.98 7.30
CA LYS A 90 1.82 -4.39 8.06
C LYS A 90 0.46 -4.66 7.42
N TYR A 91 0.35 -4.45 6.11
CA TYR A 91 -0.87 -4.66 5.36
C TYR A 91 -1.06 -6.11 4.91
N GLN A 92 -0.18 -7.04 5.31
CA GLN A 92 -0.27 -8.47 4.99
C GLN A 92 -0.31 -8.75 3.49
N VAL A 93 0.49 -8.02 2.71
CA VAL A 93 0.66 -8.21 1.26
C VAL A 93 1.82 -9.19 1.04
N GLU A 94 1.57 -10.49 1.27
CA GLU A 94 2.61 -11.52 1.25
C GLU A 94 3.39 -11.60 -0.07
N THR A 95 2.74 -11.37 -1.21
CA THR A 95 3.43 -11.38 -2.52
C THR A 95 4.44 -10.25 -2.64
N LEU A 96 4.08 -9.02 -2.24
CA LEU A 96 4.99 -7.87 -2.26
C LEU A 96 6.11 -8.03 -1.21
N LYS A 97 5.77 -8.56 -0.03
CA LYS A 97 6.75 -8.88 1.01
C LYS A 97 7.79 -9.90 0.51
N PHE A 98 7.35 -10.97 -0.14
CA PHE A 98 8.25 -11.96 -0.74
C PHE A 98 9.13 -11.37 -1.85
N GLU A 99 8.57 -10.45 -2.67
CA GLU A 99 9.37 -9.72 -3.67
C GLU A 99 10.49 -8.89 -3.01
N CYS A 100 10.20 -8.23 -1.89
CA CYS A 100 11.20 -7.52 -1.10
C CYS A 100 12.27 -8.47 -0.52
N GLU A 101 11.86 -9.58 0.09
CA GLU A 101 12.78 -10.58 0.67
C GLU A 101 13.72 -11.19 -0.38
N ARG A 102 13.18 -11.47 -1.57
CA ARG A 102 13.98 -11.95 -2.70
C ARG A 102 14.99 -10.89 -3.13
N TYR A 103 14.56 -9.64 -3.26
CA TYR A 103 15.45 -8.55 -3.64
C TYR A 103 16.57 -8.33 -2.60
N MET A 104 16.24 -8.37 -1.30
CA MET A 104 17.24 -8.34 -0.21
C MET A 104 18.25 -9.49 -0.32
N SER A 105 17.77 -10.71 -0.58
CA SER A 105 18.64 -11.89 -0.73
C SER A 105 19.60 -11.76 -1.92
N ASP A 106 19.10 -11.24 -3.05
CA ASP A 106 19.91 -11.03 -4.26
C ASP A 106 21.01 -9.97 -4.04
N LEU A 107 20.77 -8.94 -3.22
CA LEU A 107 21.78 -7.94 -2.86
C LEU A 107 22.92 -8.55 -2.03
N ILE A 108 22.58 -9.41 -1.08
CA ILE A 108 23.57 -10.11 -0.24
C ILE A 108 24.40 -11.06 -1.11
N GLY A 109 23.75 -11.81 -2.02
CA GLY A 109 24.44 -12.74 -2.93
C GLY A 109 25.37 -12.08 -3.95
N LYS A 110 25.25 -10.77 -4.21
CA LYS A 110 26.13 -10.01 -5.12
C LYS A 110 27.40 -9.47 -4.44
N THR A 111 27.48 -9.53 -3.11
CA THR A 111 28.58 -8.94 -2.33
C THR A 111 29.63 -9.99 -1.91
N VAL A 112 29.49 -11.24 -2.36
CA VAL A 112 30.40 -12.37 -2.11
C VAL A 112 31.10 -12.85 -3.38
#